data_AF-A0A1Y2TGD5-F1
#
_entry.id   AF-A0A1Y2TGD5-F1
#
_cell.length_a   1.000
_cell.length_b   1.000
_cell.length_c   1.000
_cell.angle_alpha   90.00
_cell.angle_beta   90.00
_cell.angle_gamma   90.00
#
_symmetry.space_group_name_H-M   'P 1'
#
loop_
_entity.id
_entity.type
_entity.pdbx_description
1 polymer ?
#
loop_
_entity_poly.entity_id
_entity_poly.type
_entity_poly.pdbx_seq_one_letter_code
_entity_poly.pdbx_strand_id
1 'polypeptide(L)'
;NFVADMAKGRVPKIVASWIEGDRFFTIQERIEGESLEDALPKLTQEDLARIGKQVGEFVIELRSITSSQMQMLDGRAVIDRRLFKPLPGSINTLYSVCTSDDQVAANLALPIRHLVEQDTLHELMSKMPSAMPFTFSHSDLHEGNIMVKDGNFTGLIDWELAGFYPRWWEFVNS
;
A
#
# COMPACT_ATOMS: atom_id res chain seq x y z
N ASN A 1 -11.36 9.99 -13.86
CA ASN A 1 -10.66 9.62 -12.62
C ASN A 1 -9.23 9.26 -13.00
N PHE A 2 -8.24 10.07 -12.62
CA PHE A 2 -6.86 10.02 -13.12
C PHE A 2 -6.17 8.64 -12.95
N VAL A 3 -6.50 7.92 -11.87
CA VAL A 3 -6.02 6.54 -11.61
C VAL A 3 -6.55 5.54 -12.65
N ALA A 4 -7.77 5.72 -13.14
CA ALA A 4 -8.41 4.80 -14.08
C ALA A 4 -7.80 4.84 -15.49
N ASP A 5 -7.22 5.98 -15.90
CA ASP A 5 -6.56 6.12 -17.21
C ASP A 5 -5.13 5.58 -17.18
N MET A 6 -4.39 5.76 -16.06
CA MET A 6 -3.02 5.24 -15.93
C MET A 6 -2.95 3.72 -15.74
N ALA A 7 -3.98 3.13 -15.13
CA ALA A 7 -3.98 1.72 -14.77
C ALA A 7 -4.83 0.85 -15.70
N LYS A 8 -5.15 1.34 -16.91
CA LYS A 8 -6.06 0.67 -17.84
C LYS A 8 -5.64 -0.78 -18.11
N GLY A 9 -6.45 -1.72 -17.61
CA GLY A 9 -6.21 -3.16 -17.74
C GLY A 9 -5.26 -3.77 -16.69
N ARG A 10 -4.61 -2.96 -15.85
CA ARG A 10 -3.69 -3.39 -14.78
C ARG A 10 -4.29 -3.29 -13.38
N VAL A 11 -5.50 -2.77 -13.26
CA VAL A 11 -6.30 -2.75 -12.02
C VAL A 11 -7.72 -3.25 -12.27
N PRO A 12 -8.34 -3.96 -11.31
CA PRO A 12 -9.72 -4.39 -11.43
C PRO A 12 -10.64 -3.19 -11.64
N LYS A 13 -11.45 -3.25 -12.70
CA LYS A 13 -12.51 -2.27 -12.91
C LYS A 13 -13.75 -2.68 -12.13
N ILE A 14 -14.21 -1.80 -11.26
CA ILE A 14 -15.46 -2.01 -10.53
C ILE A 14 -16.63 -1.95 -11.52
N VAL A 15 -17.42 -3.03 -11.55
CA VAL A 15 -18.65 -3.16 -12.36
C VAL A 15 -19.85 -2.73 -11.54
N ALA A 16 -19.92 -3.15 -10.28
CA ALA A 16 -20.98 -2.80 -9.35
C ALA A 16 -20.47 -2.85 -7.91
N SER A 17 -21.08 -2.06 -7.03
CA SER A 17 -20.93 -2.19 -5.58
C SER A 17 -22.23 -1.85 -4.87
N TRP A 18 -22.49 -2.49 -3.74
CA TRP A 18 -23.66 -2.23 -2.90
C TRP A 18 -23.40 -2.59 -1.45
N ILE A 19 -24.28 -2.13 -0.57
CA ILE A 19 -24.29 -2.47 0.86
C ILE A 19 -25.54 -3.31 1.11
N GLU A 20 -25.38 -4.43 1.81
CA GLU A 20 -26.48 -5.25 2.30
C GLU A 20 -26.25 -5.56 3.78
N GLY A 21 -27.07 -4.93 4.64
CA GLY A 21 -26.85 -4.95 6.09
C GLY A 21 -25.56 -4.22 6.48
N ASP A 22 -24.65 -4.94 7.14
CA ASP A 22 -23.33 -4.47 7.59
C ASP A 22 -22.19 -4.85 6.63
N ARG A 23 -22.52 -5.42 5.45
CA ARG A 23 -21.53 -5.91 4.48
C ARG A 23 -21.47 -5.02 3.25
N PHE A 24 -20.26 -4.81 2.77
CA PHE A 24 -19.98 -4.16 1.51
C PHE A 24 -19.60 -5.22 0.46
N PHE A 25 -20.23 -5.16 -0.70
CA PHE A 25 -19.97 -6.07 -1.82
C PHE A 25 -19.47 -5.29 -3.03
N THR A 26 -18.52 -5.87 -3.74
CA THR A 26 -17.98 -5.34 -4.99
C THR A 26 -17.92 -6.45 -6.03
N ILE A 27 -18.41 -6.17 -7.23
CA ILE A 27 -18.17 -6.98 -8.43
C ILE A 27 -17.17 -6.21 -9.28
N GLN A 28 -16.10 -6.89 -9.67
CA GLN A 28 -15.01 -6.31 -10.46
C GLN A 28 -14.64 -7.20 -11.65
N GLU A 29 -14.15 -6.59 -12.72
CA GLU A 29 -13.54 -7.30 -13.84
C GLU A 29 -12.29 -8.04 -13.34
N ARG A 30 -12.15 -9.31 -13.72
CA ARG A 30 -11.00 -10.13 -13.35
C ARG A 30 -9.78 -9.72 -14.18
N ILE A 31 -8.66 -9.48 -13.50
CA ILE A 31 -7.35 -9.36 -14.15
C ILE A 31 -6.94 -10.74 -14.69
N GLU A 32 -6.48 -10.77 -15.94
CA GLU A 32 -6.11 -12.03 -16.60
C GLU A 32 -4.94 -12.72 -15.91
N GLY A 33 -5.00 -14.06 -15.84
CA GLY A 33 -3.93 -14.89 -15.31
C GLY A 33 -4.21 -15.49 -13.92
N GLU A 34 -3.12 -15.87 -13.28
CA GLU A 34 -3.02 -16.41 -11.92
C GLU A 34 -2.11 -15.51 -11.07
N SER A 35 -2.12 -15.68 -9.75
CA SER A 35 -1.23 -14.91 -8.88
C SER A 35 0.23 -15.30 -9.14
N LEU A 36 1.17 -14.41 -8.82
CA LEU A 36 2.60 -14.72 -8.89
C LEU A 36 2.92 -15.85 -7.93
N GLU A 37 2.29 -15.88 -6.74
CA GLU A 37 2.41 -16.97 -5.77
C GLU A 37 2.14 -18.35 -6.40
N ASP A 38 1.02 -18.49 -7.12
CA ASP A 38 0.63 -19.74 -7.79
C ASP A 38 1.51 -20.05 -9.01
N ALA A 39 2.00 -19.02 -9.69
CA ALA A 39 2.84 -19.14 -10.87
C ALA A 39 4.29 -19.48 -10.54
N LEU A 40 4.81 -19.13 -9.35
CA LEU A 40 6.22 -19.27 -8.96
C LEU A 40 6.85 -20.62 -9.34
N PRO A 41 6.20 -21.79 -9.09
CA PRO A 41 6.78 -23.10 -9.46
C PRO A 41 6.96 -23.33 -10.97
N LYS A 42 6.29 -22.54 -11.81
CA LYS A 42 6.25 -22.67 -13.28
C LYS A 42 7.19 -21.69 -13.98
N LEU A 43 7.66 -20.66 -13.29
CA LEU A 43 8.40 -19.55 -13.88
C LEU A 43 9.89 -19.83 -13.94
N THR A 44 10.52 -19.40 -15.04
CA THR A 44 11.97 -19.37 -15.13
C THR A 44 12.54 -18.15 -14.41
N GLN A 45 13.85 -18.15 -14.16
CA GLN A 45 14.54 -16.97 -13.63
C GLN A 45 14.42 -15.75 -14.56
N GLU A 46 14.39 -15.98 -15.87
CA GLU A 46 14.19 -14.91 -16.86
C GLU A 46 12.79 -14.31 -16.78
N ASP A 47 11.76 -15.15 -16.56
CA ASP A 47 10.39 -14.68 -16.35
C ASP A 47 10.29 -13.86 -15.07
N LEU A 48 10.88 -14.32 -13.96
CA LEU A 48 10.86 -13.58 -12.69
C LEU A 48 11.57 -12.23 -12.81
N ALA A 49 12.72 -12.17 -13.49
CA ALA A 49 13.41 -10.92 -13.74
C ALA A 49 12.55 -9.94 -14.58
N ARG A 50 11.84 -10.46 -15.58
CA ARG A 50 10.93 -9.69 -16.44
C ARG A 50 9.73 -9.16 -15.66
N ILE A 51 9.07 -10.03 -14.89
CA ILE A 51 7.91 -9.68 -14.06
C ILE A 51 8.33 -8.63 -13.02
N GLY A 52 9.45 -8.85 -12.32
CA GLY A 52 9.95 -7.89 -11.33
C GLY A 52 10.23 -6.51 -11.92
N LYS A 53 10.79 -6.46 -13.14
CA LYS A 53 10.96 -5.20 -13.87
C LYS A 53 9.62 -4.52 -14.18
N GLN A 54 8.65 -5.25 -14.71
CA GLN A 54 7.32 -4.72 -15.07
C GLN A 54 6.54 -4.22 -13.84
N VAL A 55 6.58 -4.97 -12.74
CA VAL A 55 5.97 -4.56 -11.46
C VAL A 55 6.66 -3.29 -10.96
N GLY A 56 7.99 -3.23 -10.99
CA GLY A 56 8.75 -2.04 -10.60
C GLY A 56 8.41 -0.80 -11.44
N GLU A 57 8.30 -0.95 -12.75
CA GLU A 57 7.87 0.13 -13.66
C GLU A 57 6.46 0.61 -13.31
N PHE A 58 5.52 -0.30 -13.06
CA PHE A 58 4.16 0.07 -12.66
C PHE A 58 4.10 0.76 -11.29
N VAL A 59 4.88 0.30 -10.30
CA VAL A 59 4.98 0.96 -8.99
C VAL A 59 5.56 2.37 -9.13
N ILE A 60 6.53 2.58 -10.03
CA ILE A 60 7.05 3.92 -10.34
C ILE A 60 5.96 4.81 -10.95
N GLU A 61 5.14 4.27 -11.85
CA GLU A 61 3.99 4.99 -12.43
C GLU A 61 3.00 5.42 -11.33
N LEU A 62 2.62 4.53 -10.41
CA LEU A 62 1.74 4.84 -9.28
C LEU A 62 2.34 5.96 -8.41
N ARG A 63 3.65 5.90 -8.15
CA ARG A 63 4.36 6.89 -7.32
C ARG A 63 4.51 8.26 -7.97
N SER A 64 4.20 8.39 -9.26
CA SER A 64 4.12 9.71 -9.90
C SER A 64 2.89 10.51 -9.40
N ILE A 65 1.88 9.82 -8.88
CA ILE A 65 0.73 10.44 -8.22
C ILE A 65 1.14 10.79 -6.79
N THR A 66 1.03 12.06 -6.45
CA THR A 66 1.42 12.57 -5.13
C THR A 66 0.26 13.26 -4.44
N SER A 67 0.35 13.34 -3.11
CA SER A 67 -0.55 14.09 -2.25
C SER A 67 0.25 14.88 -1.23
N SER A 68 -0.28 16.02 -0.78
CA SER A 68 0.25 16.76 0.36
C SER A 68 -0.13 16.13 1.70
N GLN A 69 -0.96 15.09 1.69
CA GLN A 69 -1.50 14.42 2.88
C GLN A 69 -1.34 12.91 2.79
N MET A 70 -0.99 12.28 3.91
CA MET A 70 -1.00 10.83 4.11
C MET A 70 -2.42 10.38 4.44
N GLN A 71 -3.08 9.74 3.50
CA GLN A 71 -4.50 9.42 3.62
C GLN A 71 -4.93 8.30 2.65
N MET A 72 -6.04 7.66 2.96
CA MET A 72 -6.78 6.83 2.03
C MET A 72 -7.37 7.66 0.89
N LEU A 73 -7.83 7.01 -0.18
CA LEU A 73 -8.47 7.68 -1.33
C LEU A 73 -9.73 8.47 -0.98
N ASP A 74 -10.42 8.11 0.10
CA ASP A 74 -11.61 8.80 0.60
C ASP A 74 -11.29 9.95 1.59
N GLY A 75 -10.00 10.25 1.78
CA GLY A 75 -9.52 11.32 2.67
C GLY A 75 -9.46 10.94 4.14
N ARG A 76 -9.83 9.72 4.52
CA ARG A 76 -9.62 9.23 5.89
C ARG A 76 -8.14 8.95 6.14
N ALA A 77 -7.76 8.92 7.42
CA ALA A 77 -6.44 8.46 7.81
C ALA A 77 -6.20 7.03 7.30
N VAL A 78 -4.94 6.73 7.00
CA VAL A 78 -4.53 5.40 6.56
C VAL A 78 -4.91 4.35 7.61
N ILE A 79 -5.26 3.14 7.16
CA ILE A 79 -5.68 2.06 8.06
C ILE A 79 -4.68 0.89 8.09
N ASP A 80 -3.55 1.02 7.41
CA ASP A 80 -2.50 0.01 7.44
C ASP A 80 -1.86 -0.07 8.83
N ARG A 81 -2.02 -1.24 9.47
CA ARG A 81 -1.60 -1.49 10.87
C ARG A 81 -0.34 -2.34 11.00
N ARG A 82 0.32 -2.69 9.89
CA ARG A 82 1.48 -3.60 9.92
C ARG A 82 2.73 -2.95 10.51
N LEU A 83 3.08 -1.76 10.02
CA LEU A 83 4.11 -0.91 10.64
C LEU A 83 3.61 -0.21 11.89
N PHE A 84 2.32 0.08 11.94
CA PHE A 84 1.72 0.80 13.04
C PHE A 84 0.63 -0.05 13.73
N LYS A 85 1.03 -0.88 14.68
CA LYS A 85 0.04 -1.64 15.46
C LYS A 85 -0.61 -0.71 16.49
N PRO A 86 -1.95 -0.64 16.56
CA PRO A 86 -2.59 0.03 17.69
C PRO A 86 -2.16 -0.63 18.99
N LEU A 87 -2.06 0.18 20.06
CA LEU A 87 -1.79 -0.34 21.39
C LEU A 87 -2.82 -1.41 21.76
N PRO A 88 -2.43 -2.49 22.46
CA PRO A 88 -3.39 -3.48 22.96
C PRO A 88 -4.50 -2.77 23.75
N GLY A 89 -5.77 -2.97 23.35
CA GLY A 89 -6.94 -2.36 23.99
C GLY A 89 -7.43 -1.04 23.37
N SER A 90 -6.68 -0.45 22.44
CA SER A 90 -7.10 0.76 21.70
C SER A 90 -7.59 0.41 20.31
N ILE A 91 -8.86 0.02 20.20
CA ILE A 91 -9.51 -0.23 18.89
C ILE A 91 -9.68 1.08 18.09
N ASN A 92 -9.65 2.23 18.78
CA ASN A 92 -9.98 3.56 18.25
C ASN A 92 -8.79 4.53 18.08
N THR A 93 -7.54 4.12 18.29
CA THR A 93 -6.40 4.98 17.94
C THR A 93 -6.15 4.88 16.45
N LEU A 94 -7.03 5.49 15.65
CA LEU A 94 -6.77 5.72 14.24
C LEU A 94 -5.60 6.71 14.12
N TYR A 95 -4.78 6.55 13.07
CA TYR A 95 -3.79 7.56 12.72
C TYR A 95 -4.47 8.91 12.50
N SER A 96 -3.74 9.99 12.75
CA SER A 96 -4.11 11.26 12.15
C SER A 96 -3.71 11.27 10.68
N VAL A 97 -4.44 12.01 9.86
CA VAL A 97 -3.94 12.42 8.55
C VAL A 97 -2.65 13.21 8.77
N CYS A 98 -1.56 12.81 8.12
CA CYS A 98 -0.26 13.49 8.25
C CYS A 98 -0.02 14.44 7.08
N THR A 99 0.59 15.58 7.35
CA THR A 99 1.00 16.57 6.36
C THR A 99 2.50 16.91 6.42
N SER A 100 3.25 16.26 7.31
CA SER A 100 4.69 16.47 7.49
C SER A 100 5.40 15.23 8.02
N ASP A 101 6.73 15.20 7.86
CA ASP A 101 7.61 14.15 8.40
C ASP A 101 7.46 14.02 9.92
N ASP A 102 7.40 15.14 10.64
CA ASP A 102 7.22 15.16 12.10
C ASP A 102 5.92 14.47 12.56
N GLN A 103 4.82 14.66 11.82
CA GLN A 103 3.55 14.02 12.15
C GLN A 103 3.60 12.51 11.88
N VAL A 104 4.28 12.09 10.80
CA VAL A 104 4.50 10.66 10.52
C VAL A 104 5.36 10.03 11.61
N ALA A 105 6.45 10.68 11.99
CA ALA A 105 7.33 10.23 13.07
C ALA A 105 6.59 10.16 14.41
N ALA A 106 5.79 11.16 14.75
CA ALA A 106 4.97 11.16 15.96
C ALA A 106 3.98 9.98 15.98
N ASN A 107 3.32 9.69 14.84
CA ASN A 107 2.43 8.55 14.71
C ASN A 107 3.17 7.20 14.84
N LEU A 108 4.36 7.07 14.25
CA LEU A 108 5.22 5.89 14.38
C LEU A 108 5.72 5.67 15.80
N ALA A 109 5.91 6.75 16.56
CA ALA A 109 6.36 6.68 17.95
C ALA A 109 5.27 6.16 18.90
N LEU A 110 3.98 6.38 18.60
CA LEU A 110 2.87 6.05 19.51
C LEU A 110 2.89 4.61 20.06
N PRO A 111 3.12 3.56 19.24
CA PRO A 111 3.09 2.18 19.73
C PRO A 111 4.29 1.82 20.63
N ILE A 112 5.42 2.53 20.47
CA ILE A 112 6.69 2.19 21.13
C ILE A 112 7.11 3.17 22.22
N ARG A 113 6.44 4.32 22.36
CA ARG A 113 6.81 5.38 23.32
C ARG A 113 6.86 4.94 24.79
N HIS A 114 6.21 3.82 25.12
CA HIS A 114 6.20 3.24 26.47
C HIS A 114 7.28 2.17 26.68
N LEU A 115 7.97 1.77 25.61
CA LEU A 115 8.99 0.71 25.61
C LEU A 115 10.42 1.25 25.70
N VAL A 116 10.61 2.56 25.46
CA VAL A 116 11.92 3.22 25.40
C VAL A 116 11.88 4.57 26.12
N GLU A 117 13.03 5.04 26.59
CA GLU A 117 13.17 6.38 27.16
C GLU A 117 12.94 7.47 26.10
N GLN A 118 12.49 8.65 26.52
CA GLN A 118 12.10 9.73 25.61
C GLN A 118 13.25 10.21 24.72
N ASP A 119 14.45 10.33 25.25
CA ASP A 119 15.62 10.77 24.47
C ASP A 119 16.00 9.73 23.41
N THR A 120 15.94 8.43 23.75
CA THR A 120 16.15 7.34 22.80
C THR A 120 15.05 7.31 21.72
N LEU A 121 13.80 7.55 22.10
CA LEU A 121 12.69 7.62 21.15
C LEU A 121 12.88 8.78 20.16
N HIS A 122 13.26 9.95 20.66
CA HIS A 122 13.54 11.12 19.83
C HIS A 122 14.68 10.84 18.86
N GLU A 123 15.79 10.27 19.34
CA GLU A 123 16.92 9.89 18.49
C GLU A 123 16.51 8.89 17.40
N LEU A 124 15.73 7.86 17.76
CA LEU A 124 15.22 6.87 16.81
C LEU A 124 14.34 7.51 15.74
N MET A 125 13.39 8.35 16.14
CA MET A 125 12.44 9.00 15.22
C MET A 125 13.15 10.02 14.31
N SER A 126 14.18 10.71 14.80
CA SER A 126 14.99 11.64 14.00
C SER A 126 15.77 10.97 12.86
N LYS A 127 15.97 9.66 12.92
CA LYS A 127 16.66 8.86 11.89
C LYS A 127 15.71 8.33 10.82
N MET A 128 14.41 8.59 10.93
CA MET A 128 13.44 8.15 9.93
C MET A 128 13.69 8.87 8.60
N PRO A 129 13.64 8.14 7.46
CA PRO A 129 13.69 8.77 6.15
C PRO A 129 12.51 9.73 5.96
N SER A 130 12.70 10.77 5.16
CA SER A 130 11.64 11.71 4.83
C SER A 130 10.43 10.97 4.26
N ALA A 131 9.25 11.30 4.77
CA ALA A 131 7.98 10.76 4.34
C ALA A 131 7.40 11.50 3.13
N MET A 132 7.84 12.74 2.91
CA MET A 132 7.35 13.61 1.85
C MET A 132 8.13 13.46 0.53
N PRO A 133 7.48 13.66 -0.63
CA PRO A 133 6.02 13.75 -0.80
C PRO A 133 5.36 12.38 -0.57
N PHE A 134 4.11 12.39 -0.11
CA PHE A 134 3.32 11.16 -0.07
C PHE A 134 2.96 10.72 -1.48
N THR A 135 3.20 9.46 -1.79
CA THR A 135 2.96 8.86 -3.10
C THR A 135 1.82 7.86 -3.04
N PHE A 136 1.08 7.73 -4.14
CA PHE A 136 0.07 6.67 -4.23
C PHE A 136 0.74 5.30 -4.21
N SER A 137 0.29 4.46 -3.29
CA SER A 137 0.89 3.20 -2.92
C SER A 137 -0.20 2.13 -2.77
N HIS A 138 0.13 0.89 -3.11
CA HIS A 138 -0.77 -0.25 -2.93
C HIS A 138 -0.92 -0.56 -1.44
N SER A 139 0.16 -0.37 -0.69
CA SER A 139 0.33 -0.69 0.72
C SER A 139 0.38 -2.19 1.00
N ASP A 140 -0.31 -3.04 0.23
CA ASP A 140 -0.32 -4.51 0.40
C ASP A 140 0.28 -5.30 -0.78
N LEU A 141 1.45 -4.89 -1.26
CA LEU A 141 2.08 -5.51 -2.42
C LEU A 141 2.86 -6.78 -2.02
N HIS A 142 2.30 -7.95 -2.32
CA HIS A 142 2.97 -9.25 -2.20
C HIS A 142 2.59 -10.17 -3.38
N GLU A 143 3.23 -11.33 -3.50
CA GLU A 143 3.09 -12.27 -4.63
C GLU A 143 1.64 -12.75 -4.88
N GLY A 144 0.80 -12.78 -3.85
CA GLY A 144 -0.61 -13.13 -3.98
C GLY A 144 -1.44 -12.04 -4.67
N ASN A 145 -1.01 -10.79 -4.56
CA ASN A 145 -1.68 -9.62 -5.14
C ASN A 145 -1.10 -9.20 -6.51
N ILE A 146 -0.05 -9.86 -6.98
CA ILE A 146 0.54 -9.64 -8.30
C ILE A 146 -0.02 -10.67 -9.28
N MET A 147 -0.67 -10.22 -10.35
CA MET A 147 -1.22 -11.10 -11.38
C MET A 147 -0.25 -11.25 -12.55
N VAL A 148 -0.11 -12.49 -13.03
CA VAL A 148 0.77 -12.84 -14.14
C VAL A 148 0.13 -13.78 -15.15
N LYS A 149 0.55 -13.67 -16.41
CA LYS A 149 0.14 -14.55 -17.51
C LYS A 149 1.29 -14.66 -18.51
N ASP A 150 1.57 -15.88 -18.96
CA ASP A 150 2.60 -16.16 -19.97
C ASP A 150 3.96 -15.49 -19.66
N GLY A 151 4.39 -15.54 -18.39
CA GLY A 151 5.65 -14.94 -17.93
C GLY A 151 5.66 -13.40 -17.90
N ASN A 152 4.50 -12.75 -17.89
CA ASN A 152 4.37 -11.29 -17.86
C ASN A 152 3.42 -10.84 -16.74
N PHE A 153 3.73 -9.69 -16.16
CA PHE A 153 2.83 -8.95 -15.27
C PHE A 153 1.57 -8.48 -16.02
N THR A 154 0.39 -8.74 -15.45
CA THR A 154 -0.89 -8.33 -16.03
C THR A 154 -1.62 -7.30 -15.19
N GLY A 155 -1.38 -7.21 -13.89
CA GLY A 155 -1.98 -6.21 -13.01
C GLY A 155 -1.82 -6.53 -11.52
N LEU A 156 -2.31 -5.62 -10.68
CA LEU A 156 -2.40 -5.83 -9.23
C LEU A 156 -3.86 -5.94 -8.80
N ILE A 157 -4.12 -6.74 -7.77
CA ILE A 157 -5.43 -6.89 -7.13
C ILE A 157 -5.35 -6.52 -5.65
N ASP A 158 -6.51 -6.44 -5.00
CA ASP A 158 -6.65 -6.17 -3.56
C ASP A 158 -6.17 -4.78 -3.10
N TRP A 159 -6.83 -3.75 -3.61
CA TRP A 159 -6.47 -2.34 -3.39
C TRP A 159 -7.08 -1.74 -2.10
N GLU A 160 -7.54 -2.56 -1.15
CA GLU A 160 -8.30 -2.07 0.00
C GLU A 160 -7.49 -1.17 0.95
N LEU A 161 -6.17 -1.36 0.99
CA LEU A 161 -5.23 -0.56 1.76
C LEU A 161 -4.60 0.58 0.95
N ALA A 162 -4.97 0.75 -0.32
CA ALA A 162 -4.35 1.73 -1.19
C ALA A 162 -4.64 3.17 -0.76
N GLY A 163 -3.63 4.02 -0.92
CA GLY A 163 -3.66 5.39 -0.40
C GLY A 163 -2.36 6.13 -0.68
N PHE A 164 -2.21 7.28 -0.04
CA PHE A 164 -1.02 8.10 -0.12
C PHE A 164 -0.15 7.86 1.12
N TYR A 165 1.04 7.34 0.87
CA TYR A 165 1.98 6.89 1.90
C TYR A 165 3.38 7.45 1.66
N PRO A 166 4.26 7.41 2.67
CA PRO A 166 5.69 7.62 2.47
C PRO A 166 6.25 6.70 1.37
N ARG A 167 7.19 7.19 0.54
CA ARG A 167 7.78 6.36 -0.54
C ARG A 167 8.40 5.05 -0.06
N TRP A 168 8.97 5.07 1.13
CA TRP A 168 9.60 3.92 1.75
C TRP A 168 8.59 2.89 2.28
N TRP A 169 7.31 3.26 2.41
CA TRP A 169 6.25 2.46 3.03
C TRP A 169 6.09 1.08 2.38
N GLU A 170 6.00 1.04 1.05
CA GLU A 170 5.78 -0.20 0.30
C GLU A 170 6.89 -1.25 0.51
N PHE A 171 8.09 -0.84 0.95
CA PHE A 171 9.25 -1.73 1.12
C PHE A 171 9.44 -2.26 2.54
N VAL A 172 8.72 -1.69 3.50
CA VAL A 172 8.81 -2.08 4.93
C VAL A 172 7.55 -2.82 5.38
N ASN A 173 6.66 -3.11 4.43
CA ASN A 173 5.31 -3.61 4.67
C ASN A 173 4.97 -4.92 3.92
N SER A 174 5.85 -5.28 2.98
CA SER A 174 5.86 -6.51 2.17
C SER A 174 6.73 -7.58 2.83
#